data_AF-A0A915M6H2-F1
#
_entry.id   AF-A0A915M6H2-F1
#
_cell.length_a   1.000
_cell.length_b   1.000
_cell.length_c   1.000
_cell.angle_alpha   90.00
_cell.angle_beta   90.00
_cell.angle_gamma   90.00
#
_symmetry.space_group_name_H-M   'P 1'
#
loop_
_entity.id
_entity.type
_entity.pdbx_description
1 polymer ?
#
loop_
_entity_poly.entity_id
_entity_poly.type
_entity_poly.pdbx_seq_one_letter_code
_entity_poly.pdbx_strand_id
1 'polypeptide(L)'
;MARITKRKKGKTARASRRGLLGICATTIGKKKSKQFVWFTFFILFIKLNGTRQKRSENRESKEDERKLENILRENVSLKEKPAERRPPHSFIIHTGKVGPFVRQLERDLRRVMSPHTSGELKVKKRNNLKDFIVNSQYLVEKYCLAHDVLSTQKRPPIYEELFKNAPLLVMKGLASSNERHLQLVQTVVENMFPEIDVDR
;
A
#
# COMPACT_ATOMS: atom_id res chain seq x y z
N MET A 1 65.10 41.74 -27.59
CA MET A 1 65.32 40.41 -26.97
C MET A 1 64.35 39.41 -27.58
N ALA A 2 64.92 38.35 -28.14
CA ALA A 2 64.36 37.11 -28.69
C ALA A 2 63.22 36.46 -27.85
N ARG A 3 62.42 35.44 -28.24
CA ARG A 3 62.12 34.69 -29.49
C ARG A 3 61.38 33.40 -29.04
N ILE A 4 60.17 33.13 -29.56
CA ILE A 4 59.61 31.82 -30.01
C ILE A 4 59.48 30.65 -28.98
N THR A 5 58.32 29.99 -28.83
CA THR A 5 57.92 28.73 -29.53
C THR A 5 56.44 28.39 -29.22
N LYS A 6 55.53 28.26 -30.22
CA LYS A 6 55.04 27.04 -30.94
C LYS A 6 54.28 26.04 -30.02
N ARG A 7 53.20 25.32 -30.39
CA ARG A 7 52.48 25.05 -31.65
C ARG A 7 51.20 24.22 -31.34
N LYS A 8 50.11 24.55 -32.02
CA LYS A 8 49.14 23.72 -32.80
C LYS A 8 48.92 22.21 -32.50
N LYS A 9 47.65 21.79 -32.64
CA LYS A 9 47.06 20.89 -33.69
C LYS A 9 45.51 20.98 -33.55
N GLY A 10 44.65 20.97 -34.57
CA GLY A 10 44.77 20.84 -36.02
C GLY A 10 43.36 20.98 -36.63
N LYS A 11 43.27 21.58 -37.82
CA LYS A 11 42.07 21.67 -38.68
C LYS A 11 42.07 20.50 -39.68
N THR A 12 40.90 20.08 -40.14
CA THR A 12 40.58 19.59 -41.52
C THR A 12 39.04 19.53 -41.62
N ALA A 13 38.24 20.22 -42.44
CA ALA A 13 38.31 20.83 -43.77
C ALA A 13 38.30 19.85 -44.97
N ARG A 14 37.19 19.86 -45.73
CA ARG A 14 37.00 19.77 -47.21
C ARG A 14 35.68 19.03 -47.54
N ALA A 15 34.93 19.31 -48.61
CA ALA A 15 34.91 20.36 -49.64
C ALA A 15 33.74 20.08 -50.61
N SER A 16 33.51 21.05 -51.50
CA SER A 16 32.85 20.96 -52.82
C SER A 16 31.37 21.39 -52.84
N ARG A 17 31.00 22.63 -53.20
CA ARG A 17 31.18 23.49 -54.40
C ARG A 17 30.30 23.13 -55.61
N ARG A 18 29.77 24.23 -56.17
CA ARG A 18 29.15 24.49 -57.50
C ARG A 18 27.63 24.26 -57.53
N GLY A 19 26.80 25.19 -57.98
CA GLY A 19 27.01 26.49 -58.61
C GLY A 19 25.83 26.83 -59.51
N LEU A 20 25.61 28.13 -59.73
CA LEU A 20 25.00 28.72 -60.93
C LEU A 20 23.54 28.36 -61.28
N LEU A 21 22.61 29.30 -61.07
CA LEU A 21 22.21 30.31 -62.07
C LEU A 21 20.86 30.92 -61.66
N GLY A 22 20.79 32.25 -61.64
CA GLY A 22 19.52 32.94 -61.69
C GLY A 22 18.89 32.76 -63.07
N ILE A 23 17.58 32.52 -63.10
CA ILE A 23 16.74 32.78 -64.27
C ILE A 23 15.43 33.41 -63.78
N CYS A 24 15.21 34.62 -64.30
CA CYS A 24 13.99 35.40 -64.43
C CYS A 24 12.65 34.70 -64.13
N ALA A 25 11.85 35.37 -63.30
CA ALA A 25 10.39 35.26 -63.35
C ALA A 25 9.89 35.88 -64.68
N THR A 26 9.58 35.04 -65.67
CA THR A 26 8.65 35.39 -66.74
C THR A 26 7.30 34.77 -66.40
N THR A 27 6.29 35.63 -66.33
CA THR A 27 4.88 35.25 -66.33
C THR A 27 4.55 34.54 -67.64
N ILE A 28 4.05 33.30 -67.59
CA ILE A 28 3.12 32.71 -68.57
C ILE A 28 2.44 31.53 -67.90
N GLY A 29 1.12 31.49 -68.01
CA GLY A 29 0.26 30.63 -67.21
C GLY A 29 -0.08 29.26 -67.79
N LYS A 30 -1.00 28.65 -67.04
CA LYS A 30 -1.92 27.54 -67.31
C LYS A 30 -1.42 26.09 -67.15
N LYS A 31 -1.92 25.55 -66.04
CA LYS A 31 -2.74 24.33 -65.89
C LYS A 31 -2.03 22.98 -65.76
N LYS A 32 -2.54 22.26 -64.75
CA LYS A 32 -2.35 20.85 -64.33
C LYS A 32 -1.09 20.69 -63.46
N SER A 33 -1.18 20.23 -62.20
CA SER A 33 -1.95 19.09 -61.72
C SER A 33 -2.33 19.23 -60.23
N LYS A 34 -3.56 18.80 -59.89
CA LYS A 34 -4.06 18.67 -58.51
C LYS A 34 -3.37 17.52 -57.72
N GLN A 35 -2.29 16.93 -58.24
CA GLN A 35 -1.57 15.81 -57.62
C GLN A 35 -0.37 16.25 -56.76
N PHE A 36 0.29 17.37 -57.08
CA PHE A 36 1.52 17.77 -56.38
C PHE A 36 1.23 18.37 -54.97
N VAL A 37 0.08 19.02 -54.80
CA VAL A 37 -0.40 19.49 -53.49
C VAL A 37 -0.80 18.32 -52.60
N TRP A 38 -1.34 17.24 -53.17
CA TRP A 38 -1.77 16.07 -52.42
C TRP A 38 -0.57 15.25 -51.89
N PHE A 39 0.57 15.22 -52.61
CA PHE A 39 1.76 14.49 -52.18
C PHE A 39 2.52 15.18 -51.03
N THR A 40 2.60 16.51 -51.01
CA THR A 40 3.14 17.25 -49.87
C THR A 40 2.18 17.24 -48.67
N PHE A 41 0.86 17.28 -48.89
CA PHE A 41 -0.14 17.05 -47.83
C PHE A 41 -0.09 15.62 -47.29
N PHE A 42 0.16 14.61 -48.13
CA PHE A 42 0.26 13.20 -47.72
C PHE A 42 1.55 12.91 -46.94
N ILE A 43 2.70 13.46 -47.35
CA ILE A 43 3.93 13.37 -46.56
C ILE A 43 3.81 14.15 -45.24
N LEU A 44 3.18 15.33 -45.24
CA LEU A 44 2.89 16.08 -44.01
C LEU A 44 1.89 15.34 -43.11
N PHE A 45 0.88 14.67 -43.67
CA PHE A 45 -0.11 13.84 -42.95
C PHE A 45 0.52 12.57 -42.35
N ILE A 46 1.42 11.89 -43.07
CA ILE A 46 2.21 10.77 -42.54
C ILE A 46 3.15 11.25 -41.42
N LYS A 47 3.81 12.41 -41.59
CA LYS A 47 4.67 13.00 -40.54
C LYS A 47 3.87 13.48 -39.32
N LEU A 48 2.66 14.00 -39.51
CA LEU A 48 1.73 14.41 -38.44
C LEU A 48 1.13 13.21 -37.69
N ASN A 49 0.80 12.11 -38.38
CA ASN A 49 0.28 10.91 -37.73
C ASN A 49 1.37 10.13 -36.98
N GLY A 50 2.57 10.00 -37.54
CA GLY A 50 3.71 9.36 -36.85
C GLY A 50 4.23 10.17 -35.64
N THR A 51 4.16 11.50 -35.69
CA THR A 51 4.45 12.34 -34.51
C THR A 51 3.32 12.36 -33.49
N ARG A 52 2.06 12.13 -33.89
CA ARG A 52 0.93 11.96 -32.95
C ARG A 52 1.03 10.66 -32.15
N GLN A 53 1.32 9.52 -32.80
CA GLN A 53 1.52 8.24 -32.10
C GLN A 53 2.70 8.30 -31.11
N LYS A 54 3.83 8.86 -31.53
CA LYS A 54 4.99 9.02 -30.64
C LYS A 54 4.78 10.02 -29.50
N ARG A 55 3.77 10.90 -29.62
CA ARG A 55 3.39 11.90 -28.60
C ARG A 55 2.28 11.40 -27.67
N SER A 56 1.48 10.42 -28.08
CA SER A 56 0.54 9.71 -27.21
C SER A 56 1.26 8.70 -26.32
N GLU A 57 2.16 7.88 -26.88
CA GLU A 57 2.97 6.92 -26.10
C GLU A 57 3.85 7.63 -25.06
N ASN A 58 4.44 8.78 -25.41
CA ASN A 58 5.26 9.58 -24.50
C ASN A 58 4.43 10.42 -23.49
N ARG A 59 3.11 10.48 -23.65
CA ARG A 59 2.19 11.05 -22.65
C ARG A 59 1.75 9.99 -21.66
N GLU A 60 1.43 8.79 -22.15
CA GLU A 60 1.08 7.63 -21.32
C GLU A 60 2.26 7.21 -20.43
N SER A 61 3.48 7.13 -20.96
CA SER A 61 4.67 6.80 -20.16
C SER A 61 4.93 7.80 -19.01
N LYS A 62 4.72 9.10 -19.27
CA LYS A 62 4.86 10.16 -18.26
C LYS A 62 3.74 10.13 -17.23
N GLU A 63 2.56 9.67 -17.62
CA GLU A 63 1.42 9.56 -16.72
C GLU A 63 1.59 8.37 -15.78
N ASP A 64 2.14 7.26 -16.29
CA ASP A 64 2.47 6.09 -15.46
C ASP A 64 3.64 6.35 -14.52
N GLU A 65 4.66 7.10 -14.94
CA GLU A 65 5.72 7.59 -14.04
C GLU A 65 5.15 8.45 -12.90
N ARG A 66 4.18 9.33 -13.19
CA ARG A 66 3.50 10.13 -12.15
C ARG A 66 2.66 9.29 -11.20
N LYS A 67 1.96 8.27 -11.71
CA LYS A 67 1.22 7.32 -10.87
C LYS A 67 2.19 6.56 -9.95
N LEU A 68 3.33 6.13 -10.49
CA LEU A 68 4.35 5.42 -9.72
C LEU A 68 4.97 6.32 -8.65
N GLU A 69 5.29 7.58 -8.98
CA GLU A 69 5.77 8.56 -7.99
C GLU A 69 4.73 8.84 -6.90
N ASN A 70 3.46 8.93 -7.24
CA ASN A 70 2.39 9.12 -6.25
C ASN A 70 2.26 7.91 -5.32
N ILE A 71 2.33 6.68 -5.86
CA ILE A 71 2.31 5.44 -5.07
C ILE A 71 3.55 5.36 -4.17
N LEU A 72 4.73 5.74 -4.67
CA LEU A 72 5.96 5.78 -3.89
C LEU A 72 5.87 6.80 -2.75
N ARG A 73 5.34 8.00 -3.02
CA ARG A 73 5.09 9.05 -2.01
C ARG A 73 4.10 8.58 -0.94
N GLU A 74 3.03 7.91 -1.33
CA GLU A 74 2.03 7.35 -0.42
C GLU A 74 2.65 6.29 0.52
N ASN A 75 3.50 5.40 -0.03
CA ASN A 75 4.23 4.41 0.76
C ASN A 75 5.29 5.01 1.69
N VAL A 76 5.91 6.14 1.31
CA VAL A 76 6.86 6.88 2.16
C VAL A 76 6.13 7.57 3.30
N SER A 77 4.97 8.18 3.04
CA SER A 77 4.13 8.82 4.07
C SER A 77 3.66 7.84 5.15
N LEU A 78 3.37 6.58 4.78
CA LEU A 78 3.05 5.51 5.74
C LEU A 78 4.24 5.09 6.62
N LYS A 79 5.47 5.34 6.19
CA LYS A 79 6.70 5.05 6.96
C LYS A 79 7.09 6.17 7.93
N GLU A 80 6.63 7.40 7.69
CA GLU A 80 7.04 8.60 8.45
C GLU A 80 6.26 8.82 9.76
N LYS A 81 5.26 8.00 10.09
CA LYS A 81 4.67 8.04 11.44
C LYS A 81 5.77 7.69 12.45
N PRO A 82 6.10 8.57 13.41
CA PRO A 82 7.10 8.26 14.45
C PRO A 82 6.67 6.97 15.14
N ALA A 83 7.65 6.17 15.58
CA ALA A 83 7.42 4.89 16.24
C ALA A 83 6.77 5.09 17.63
N GLU A 84 5.52 5.56 17.67
CA GLU A 84 4.61 5.23 18.76
C GLU A 84 4.63 3.71 18.91
N ARG A 85 4.83 3.24 20.14
CA ARG A 85 4.75 1.80 20.45
C ARG A 85 3.37 1.33 19.98
N ARG A 86 3.33 0.63 18.85
CA ARG A 86 2.08 0.15 18.29
C ARG A 86 1.49 -0.81 19.31
N PRO A 87 0.23 -0.60 19.75
CA PRO A 87 -0.39 -1.50 20.71
C PRO A 87 -0.41 -2.92 20.13
N PRO A 88 -0.31 -3.95 20.97
CA PRO A 88 -0.28 -5.33 20.51
C PRO A 88 -1.56 -5.64 19.72
N HIS A 89 -1.38 -6.08 18.47
CA HIS A 89 -2.49 -6.53 17.62
C HIS A 89 -2.73 -8.01 17.85
N SER A 90 -3.91 -8.35 18.36
CA SER A 90 -4.33 -9.73 18.57
C SER A 90 -5.33 -10.14 17.48
N PHE A 91 -5.31 -11.42 17.10
CA PHE A 91 -6.32 -11.99 16.22
C PHE A 91 -6.89 -13.25 16.87
N ILE A 92 -8.19 -13.43 16.71
CA ILE A 92 -8.92 -14.57 17.28
C ILE A 92 -9.45 -15.38 16.12
N ILE A 93 -9.11 -16.66 16.08
CA ILE A 93 -9.53 -17.58 15.02
C ILE A 93 -9.76 -18.96 15.59
N HIS A 94 -10.78 -19.64 15.08
CA HIS A 94 -11.01 -21.04 15.39
C HIS A 94 -10.22 -21.95 14.44
N THR A 95 -9.87 -23.14 14.92
CA THR A 95 -9.26 -24.21 14.12
C THR A 95 -10.33 -25.19 13.66
N GLY A 96 -10.11 -25.82 12.51
CA GLY A 96 -11.01 -26.86 12.00
C GLY A 96 -12.45 -26.39 11.72
N LYS A 97 -13.37 -27.37 11.68
CA LYS A 97 -14.80 -27.13 11.50
C LYS A 97 -15.46 -26.99 12.88
N VAL A 98 -15.96 -25.79 13.19
CA VAL A 98 -16.69 -25.53 14.44
C VAL A 98 -18.15 -25.18 14.17
N GLY A 99 -18.99 -25.50 15.15
CA GLY A 99 -20.43 -25.21 15.14
C GLY A 99 -20.76 -23.71 15.30
N PRO A 100 -22.03 -23.33 15.14
CA PRO A 100 -22.46 -21.92 15.13
C PRO A 100 -22.20 -21.20 16.45
N PHE A 101 -22.36 -21.89 17.59
CA PHE A 101 -22.14 -21.31 18.92
C PHE A 101 -20.68 -20.90 19.14
N VAL A 102 -19.72 -21.72 18.72
CA VAL A 102 -18.29 -21.38 18.82
C VAL A 102 -17.94 -20.21 17.89
N ARG A 103 -18.56 -20.13 16.70
CA ARG A 103 -18.39 -18.95 15.82
C ARG A 103 -19.04 -17.69 16.37
N GLN A 104 -20.07 -17.82 17.19
CA GLN A 104 -20.68 -16.70 17.88
C GLN A 104 -19.78 -16.24 19.03
N LEU A 105 -19.28 -17.18 19.84
CA LEU A 105 -18.30 -16.90 20.89
C LEU A 105 -17.04 -16.21 20.34
N GLU A 106 -16.52 -16.68 19.21
CA GLU A 106 -15.41 -16.04 18.50
C GLU A 106 -15.71 -14.58 18.15
N ARG A 107 -16.90 -14.31 17.59
CA ARG A 107 -17.31 -12.93 17.25
C ARG A 107 -17.45 -12.07 18.50
N ASP A 108 -18.01 -12.62 19.57
CA ASP A 108 -18.16 -11.93 20.85
C ASP A 108 -16.79 -11.57 21.44
N LEU A 109 -15.82 -12.50 21.40
CA LEU A 109 -14.45 -12.24 21.85
C LEU A 109 -13.74 -11.18 21.00
N ARG A 110 -13.91 -11.21 19.67
CA ARG A 110 -13.35 -10.16 18.80
C ARG A 110 -13.92 -8.79 19.10
N ARG A 111 -15.20 -8.73 19.47
CA ARG A 111 -15.86 -7.49 19.87
C ARG A 111 -15.27 -6.96 21.18
N VAL A 112 -15.05 -7.83 22.18
CA VAL A 112 -14.44 -7.47 23.46
C VAL A 112 -13.01 -6.96 23.31
N MET A 113 -12.23 -7.53 22.38
CA MET A 113 -10.84 -7.14 22.13
C MET A 113 -10.67 -5.99 21.10
N SER A 114 -11.77 -5.38 20.66
CA SER A 114 -11.75 -4.18 19.82
C SER A 114 -11.11 -3.01 20.59
N PRO A 115 -10.31 -2.12 19.94
CA PRO A 115 -10.13 -1.91 18.49
C PRO A 115 -8.93 -2.65 17.87
N HIS A 116 -8.07 -3.28 18.67
CA HIS A 116 -6.80 -3.84 18.17
C HIS A 116 -6.95 -5.24 17.56
N THR A 117 -8.14 -5.83 17.64
CA THR A 117 -8.52 -7.08 16.98
C THR A 117 -9.44 -6.85 15.79
N SER A 118 -9.19 -7.57 14.70
CA SER A 118 -10.06 -7.54 13.51
C SER A 118 -11.41 -8.23 13.77
N GLY A 119 -12.52 -7.48 13.65
CA GLY A 119 -13.87 -8.01 13.82
C GLY A 119 -14.29 -9.05 12.76
N GLU A 120 -14.07 -8.74 11.48
CA GLU A 120 -14.58 -9.56 10.35
C GLU A 120 -13.55 -10.51 9.74
N LEU A 121 -12.59 -11.00 10.54
CA LEU A 121 -11.59 -11.94 10.04
C LEU A 121 -12.24 -13.24 9.56
N LYS A 122 -12.06 -13.58 8.27
CA LYS A 122 -12.64 -14.78 7.65
C LYS A 122 -11.68 -15.96 7.74
N VAL A 123 -12.06 -17.00 8.48
CA VAL A 123 -11.31 -18.25 8.56
C VAL A 123 -11.42 -19.00 7.23
N LYS A 124 -10.27 -19.22 6.57
CA LYS A 124 -10.16 -20.01 5.34
C LYS A 124 -9.61 -21.39 5.67
N LYS A 125 -10.02 -22.42 4.92
CA LYS A 125 -9.51 -23.81 5.07
C LYS A 125 -8.00 -23.95 4.87
N ARG A 126 -7.38 -23.01 4.15
CA ARG A 126 -5.94 -22.96 3.87
C ARG A 126 -5.10 -22.35 5.01
N ASN A 127 -5.73 -21.96 6.12
CA ASN A 127 -5.03 -21.36 7.24
C ASN A 127 -4.38 -22.46 8.09
N ASN A 128 -3.08 -22.69 7.91
CA ASN A 128 -2.32 -23.67 8.70
C ASN A 128 -1.86 -23.02 10.00
N LEU A 129 -2.68 -23.16 11.05
CA LEU A 129 -2.41 -22.55 12.35
C LEU A 129 -1.42 -23.31 13.23
N LYS A 130 -0.83 -24.38 12.71
CA LYS A 130 -0.02 -25.34 13.49
C LYS A 130 1.17 -24.66 14.19
N ASP A 131 1.69 -23.59 13.59
CA ASP A 131 2.85 -22.85 14.10
C ASP A 131 2.49 -21.84 15.21
N PHE A 132 1.19 -21.54 15.40
CA PHE A 132 0.71 -20.53 16.35
C PHE A 132 0.10 -21.13 17.64
N ILE A 133 -0.14 -22.45 17.70
CA ILE A 133 -0.89 -23.11 18.79
C ILE A 133 0.00 -23.58 19.96
N VAL A 134 1.32 -23.50 19.81
CA VAL A 134 2.29 -24.14 20.74
C VAL A 134 2.15 -23.64 22.20
N ASN A 135 1.67 -22.41 22.42
CA ASN A 135 1.63 -21.79 23.75
C ASN A 135 0.20 -21.56 24.32
N SER A 136 -0.86 -22.14 23.72
CA SER A 136 -2.25 -21.79 24.09
C SER A 136 -3.15 -23.00 24.37
N GLN A 137 -2.61 -24.04 25.01
CA GLN A 137 -3.43 -25.18 25.44
C GLN A 137 -4.14 -24.86 26.77
N TYR A 138 -5.22 -24.08 26.69
CA TYR A 138 -6.17 -23.93 27.80
C TYR A 138 -7.42 -24.75 27.49
N LEU A 139 -7.88 -25.55 28.46
CA LEU A 139 -9.13 -26.28 28.35
C LEU A 139 -10.27 -25.40 28.86
N VAL A 140 -11.20 -25.04 27.97
CA VAL A 140 -12.42 -24.32 28.35
C VAL A 140 -13.45 -25.35 28.80
N GLU A 141 -13.73 -25.41 30.10
CA GLU A 141 -14.75 -26.32 30.64
C GLU A 141 -16.18 -25.84 30.33
N LYS A 142 -16.43 -24.54 30.49
CA LYS A 142 -17.75 -23.91 30.34
C LYS A 142 -17.61 -22.57 29.65
N TYR A 143 -18.58 -22.24 28.80
CA TYR A 143 -18.67 -20.95 28.14
C TYR A 143 -20.13 -20.48 28.13
N CYS A 144 -20.31 -19.16 28.02
CA CYS A 144 -21.61 -18.53 27.81
C CYS A 144 -21.47 -17.51 26.67
N LEU A 145 -22.54 -17.32 25.91
CA LEU A 145 -22.55 -16.36 24.80
C LEU A 145 -23.00 -14.99 25.31
N ALA A 146 -22.53 -13.92 24.68
CA ALA A 146 -22.87 -12.57 25.13
C ALA A 146 -24.39 -12.34 25.12
N HIS A 147 -25.11 -12.92 24.15
CA HIS A 147 -26.55 -12.78 24.04
C HIS A 147 -27.33 -13.41 25.22
N ASP A 148 -26.85 -14.52 25.80
CA ASP A 148 -27.48 -15.17 26.95
C ASP A 148 -27.28 -14.36 28.24
N VAL A 149 -26.11 -13.74 28.38
CA VAL A 149 -25.81 -12.85 29.50
C VAL A 149 -26.66 -11.58 29.42
N LEU A 150 -26.74 -10.99 28.23
CA LEU A 150 -27.54 -9.78 27.99
C LEU A 150 -29.03 -10.01 28.19
N SER A 151 -29.55 -11.18 27.80
CA SER A 151 -30.97 -11.53 27.99
C SER A 151 -31.33 -11.78 29.46
N THR A 152 -30.37 -12.24 30.26
CA THR A 152 -30.53 -12.46 31.70
C THR A 152 -30.46 -11.15 32.50
N GLN A 153 -29.75 -10.14 31.98
CA GLN A 153 -29.55 -8.88 32.68
C GLN A 153 -30.79 -7.99 32.63
N LYS A 154 -31.32 -7.58 33.80
CA LYS A 154 -32.49 -6.69 33.90
C LYS A 154 -32.30 -5.32 33.21
N ARG A 155 -31.07 -4.82 33.14
CA ARG A 155 -30.68 -3.56 32.50
C ARG A 155 -29.39 -3.76 31.70
N PRO A 156 -29.47 -4.23 30.44
CA PRO A 156 -28.29 -4.53 29.65
C PRO A 156 -27.62 -3.23 29.14
N PRO A 157 -26.29 -3.09 29.25
CA PRO A 157 -25.55 -2.00 28.63
C PRO A 157 -25.44 -2.27 27.12
N ILE A 158 -26.26 -1.59 26.31
CA ILE A 158 -26.27 -1.73 24.85
C ILE A 158 -25.74 -0.45 24.22
N TYR A 159 -24.43 -0.28 24.20
CA TYR A 159 -23.80 0.80 23.44
C TYR A 159 -22.56 0.28 22.72
N GLU A 160 -22.52 0.46 21.40
CA GLU A 160 -21.39 0.03 20.56
C GLU A 160 -20.12 0.82 20.87
N GLU A 161 -20.26 1.99 21.48
CA GLU A 161 -19.17 2.87 21.84
C GLU A 161 -18.24 2.30 22.91
N LEU A 162 -18.72 1.34 23.71
CA LEU A 162 -17.88 0.58 24.65
C LEU A 162 -16.66 -0.04 23.99
N PHE A 163 -16.85 -0.53 22.77
CA PHE A 163 -15.85 -1.30 22.06
C PHE A 163 -14.93 -0.43 21.21
N LYS A 164 -15.05 0.91 21.31
CA LYS A 164 -14.12 1.84 20.65
C LYS A 164 -12.78 1.90 21.37
N ASN A 165 -12.77 1.68 22.68
CA ASN A 165 -11.59 1.75 23.52
C ASN A 165 -11.07 0.34 23.82
N ALA A 166 -9.76 0.19 23.94
CA ALA A 166 -9.16 -1.08 24.33
C ALA A 166 -9.62 -1.49 25.75
N PRO A 167 -9.87 -2.79 25.99
CA PRO A 167 -10.30 -3.28 27.29
C PRO A 167 -9.20 -3.12 28.36
N LEU A 168 -9.63 -2.90 29.60
CA LEU A 168 -8.75 -2.86 30.76
C LEU A 168 -8.58 -4.28 31.35
N LEU A 169 -7.34 -4.66 31.61
CA LEU A 169 -7.01 -5.93 32.23
C LEU A 169 -6.93 -5.78 33.75
N VAL A 170 -7.71 -6.56 34.48
CA VAL A 170 -7.66 -6.65 35.96
C VAL A 170 -7.41 -8.10 36.34
N MET A 171 -6.20 -8.41 36.81
CA MET A 171 -5.82 -9.76 37.23
C MET A 171 -5.79 -9.85 38.76
N LYS A 172 -6.78 -10.52 39.36
CA LYS A 172 -6.80 -10.79 40.81
C LYS A 172 -6.28 -12.20 41.10
N GLY A 173 -5.32 -12.32 42.01
CA GLY A 173 -4.85 -13.61 42.53
C GLY A 173 -3.86 -14.39 41.65
N LEU A 174 -3.53 -13.90 40.45
CA LEU A 174 -2.48 -14.47 39.59
C LEU A 174 -1.11 -13.84 39.83
N ALA A 175 -1.07 -12.54 40.19
CA ALA A 175 0.19 -11.80 40.40
C ALA A 175 0.94 -12.16 41.70
N SER A 176 0.22 -12.72 42.68
CA SER A 176 0.77 -13.00 44.02
C SER A 176 1.24 -14.44 44.21
N SER A 177 1.14 -15.28 43.18
CA SER A 177 1.55 -16.68 43.28
C SER A 177 3.07 -16.85 43.05
N ASN A 178 3.71 -17.63 43.93
CA ASN A 178 5.12 -18.03 43.78
C ASN A 178 5.33 -19.07 42.67
N GLU A 179 4.24 -19.52 42.04
CA GLU A 179 4.27 -20.56 41.03
C GLU A 179 4.65 -19.98 39.67
N ARG A 180 5.80 -20.42 39.14
CA ARG A 180 6.35 -19.93 37.86
C ARG A 180 5.38 -20.08 36.68
N HIS A 181 4.54 -21.11 36.69
CA HIS A 181 3.59 -21.34 35.61
C HIS A 181 2.47 -20.29 35.58
N LEU A 182 2.05 -19.76 36.74
CA LEU A 182 1.06 -18.70 36.83
C LEU A 182 1.66 -17.34 36.43
N GLN A 183 2.92 -17.08 36.78
CA GLN A 183 3.64 -15.90 36.31
C GLN A 183 3.79 -15.90 34.78
N LEU A 184 4.10 -17.05 34.18
CA LEU A 184 4.15 -17.18 32.72
C LEU A 184 2.79 -16.91 32.08
N VAL A 185 1.71 -17.45 32.65
CA VAL A 185 0.33 -17.19 32.18
C VAL A 185 0.01 -15.70 32.29
N GLN A 186 0.38 -15.07 33.40
CA GLN A 186 0.22 -13.64 33.60
C GLN A 186 0.94 -12.84 32.52
N THR A 187 2.22 -13.11 32.29
CA THR A 187 3.01 -12.43 31.25
C THR A 187 2.41 -12.63 29.86
N VAL A 188 1.90 -13.82 29.55
CA VAL A 188 1.22 -14.08 28.27
C VAL A 188 -0.03 -13.23 28.11
N VAL A 189 -0.86 -13.13 29.16
CA VAL A 189 -2.11 -12.35 29.13
C VAL A 189 -1.82 -10.85 29.09
N GLU A 190 -0.90 -10.34 29.91
CA GLU A 190 -0.51 -8.93 29.95
C GLU A 190 -0.03 -8.45 28.58
N ASN A 191 0.78 -9.24 27.88
CA ASN A 191 1.29 -8.91 26.55
C ASN A 191 0.23 -8.95 25.43
N MET A 192 -0.98 -9.45 25.70
CA MET A 192 -2.09 -9.35 24.73
C MET A 192 -2.79 -7.99 24.75
N PHE A 193 -2.59 -7.19 25.80
CA PHE A 193 -3.23 -5.89 25.99
C PHE A 193 -2.19 -4.77 25.95
N PRO A 194 -2.57 -3.55 25.55
CA PRO A 194 -1.67 -2.40 25.61
C PRO A 194 -1.23 -2.13 27.06
N GLU A 195 0.04 -1.79 27.24
CA GLU A 195 0.58 -1.35 28.54
C GLU A 195 -0.16 -0.09 29.00
N ILE A 196 -0.55 -0.05 30.28
CA ILE A 196 -1.22 1.09 30.90
C ILE A 196 -0.21 1.79 31.80
N ASP A 197 0.22 2.99 31.40
CA ASP A 197 1.01 3.88 32.26
C ASP A 197 0.04 4.61 33.21
N VAL A 198 0.04 4.24 34.50
CA VAL A 198 -0.85 4.85 35.51
C VAL A 198 -0.37 6.25 35.94
N ASP A 199 0.90 6.56 35.70
CA ASP A 199 1.59 7.76 36.20
C ASP A 199 1.69 8.92 35.19
N ARG A 200 0.85 8.93 34.15
CA ARG A 200 0.86 9.95 33.09
C ARG A 200 -0.17 11.05 33.27
#